data_AF-A0A914CVG2-F1
#
_entry.id   AF-A0A914CVG2-F1
#
_cell.length_a   1.000
_cell.length_b   1.000
_cell.length_c   1.000
_cell.angle_alpha   90.00
_cell.angle_beta   90.00
_cell.angle_gamma   90.00
#
_symmetry.space_group_name_H-M   'P 1'
#
loop_
_entity.id
_entity.type
_entity.pdbx_description
1 polymer ?
#
loop_
_entity_poly.entity_id
_entity_poly.type
_entity_poly.pdbx_seq_one_letter_code
_entity_poly.pdbx_strand_id
1 'polypeptide(L)'
;MDFRRSVFPYLLAKNGFKTYQDFLNGKISNDLDEMREKLYNELWIPNSQHALPILEKLLKEAGTGFFGKDGVTWVDFNVVEYINTLEGMDPETLNKYPELINFKQRVYELPQIKNYVETRKISPV
;
A
#
# COMPACT_ATOMS: atom_id res chain seq x y z
N MET A 1 -5.40 -10.97 -13.17
CA MET A 1 -5.75 -11.47 -11.83
C MET A 1 -6.04 -10.22 -11.01
N ASP A 2 -7.17 -10.16 -10.30
CA ASP A 2 -7.58 -8.96 -9.55
C ASP A 2 -7.12 -9.13 -8.09
N PHE A 3 -6.13 -8.36 -7.62
CA PHE A 3 -5.67 -8.44 -6.22
C PHE A 3 -6.76 -8.19 -5.21
N ARG A 4 -7.90 -7.56 -5.57
CA ARG A 4 -9.07 -7.42 -4.68
C ARG A 4 -9.62 -8.79 -4.25
N ARG A 5 -9.23 -9.88 -4.93
CA ARG A 5 -9.52 -11.27 -4.54
C ARG A 5 -8.44 -11.91 -3.66
N SER A 6 -7.22 -11.38 -3.60
CA SER A 6 -6.07 -12.01 -2.92
C SER A 6 -5.72 -11.39 -1.57
N VAL A 7 -6.28 -10.24 -1.18
CA VAL A 7 -5.97 -9.55 0.10
C VAL A 7 -6.61 -10.22 1.33
N PHE A 8 -7.51 -11.18 1.11
CA PHE A 8 -8.22 -11.90 2.19
C PHE A 8 -7.29 -12.51 3.26
N PRO A 9 -6.04 -12.96 2.96
CA PRO A 9 -5.13 -13.47 3.97
C PRO A 9 -4.28 -12.40 4.68
N TYR A 10 -4.08 -11.20 4.10
CA TYR A 10 -3.12 -10.21 4.63
C TYR A 10 -3.77 -9.12 5.51
N LEU A 11 -5.07 -8.89 5.39
CA LEU A 11 -5.84 -8.02 6.31
C LEU A 11 -6.03 -8.64 7.71
N LEU A 12 -5.39 -9.78 7.98
CA LEU A 12 -5.45 -10.51 9.23
C LEU A 12 -4.51 -9.96 10.34
N ALA A 13 -3.72 -8.92 10.07
CA ALA A 13 -2.71 -8.42 11.02
C ALA A 13 -3.22 -7.27 11.93
N LYS A 14 -4.25 -7.57 12.73
CA LYS A 14 -4.46 -7.04 14.11
C LYS A 14 -5.60 -7.79 14.82
N ASN A 15 -6.55 -8.32 14.03
CA ASN A 15 -7.71 -9.10 14.49
C ASN A 15 -8.02 -10.32 13.60
N GLY A 16 -7.14 -10.72 12.69
CA GLY A 16 -7.49 -11.65 11.62
C GLY A 16 -7.93 -13.03 12.05
N PHE A 17 -7.34 -13.57 13.11
CA PHE A 17 -7.80 -14.84 13.65
C PHE A 17 -9.25 -14.76 14.15
N LYS A 18 -9.64 -13.62 14.76
CA LYS A 18 -11.00 -13.37 15.22
C LYS A 18 -11.96 -13.18 14.05
N THR A 19 -11.59 -12.42 13.02
CA THR A 19 -12.41 -12.24 11.82
C THR A 19 -12.61 -13.57 11.07
N TYR A 20 -11.57 -14.41 10.99
CA TYR A 20 -11.66 -15.75 10.40
C TYR A 20 -12.56 -16.68 11.23
N GLN A 21 -12.45 -16.63 12.55
CA GLN A 21 -13.36 -17.35 13.44
C GLN A 21 -14.81 -16.86 13.32
N ASP A 22 -15.03 -15.54 13.23
CA ASP A 22 -16.36 -14.98 13.08
C ASP A 22 -16.99 -15.32 11.71
N PHE A 23 -16.16 -15.45 10.65
CA PHE A 23 -16.57 -16.02 9.35
C PHE A 23 -16.97 -17.50 9.48
N LEU A 24 -16.12 -18.36 10.07
CA LEU A 24 -16.44 -19.78 10.28
C LEU A 24 -17.70 -19.98 11.16
N ASN A 25 -17.95 -19.05 12.08
CA ASN A 25 -19.10 -19.05 12.98
C ASN A 25 -20.34 -18.38 12.37
N GLY A 26 -20.32 -17.97 11.10
CA GLY A 26 -21.48 -17.40 10.40
C GLY A 26 -21.94 -16.03 10.92
N LYS A 27 -21.09 -15.31 11.66
CA LYS A 27 -21.37 -13.96 12.18
C LYS A 27 -21.06 -12.85 11.16
N ILE A 28 -20.40 -13.22 10.07
CA ILE A 28 -20.12 -12.37 8.93
C ILE A 28 -20.86 -13.00 7.74
N SER A 29 -21.50 -12.18 6.89
CA SER A 29 -22.28 -12.68 5.77
C SER A 29 -21.41 -13.49 4.80
N ASN A 30 -22.01 -14.48 4.14
CA ASN A 30 -21.34 -15.25 3.08
C ASN A 30 -21.22 -14.45 1.77
N ASP A 31 -21.66 -13.18 1.77
CA ASP A 31 -21.57 -12.29 0.62
C ASP A 31 -20.22 -11.56 0.65
N LEU A 32 -19.33 -11.99 -0.25
CA LEU A 32 -17.97 -11.45 -0.36
C LEU A 32 -17.96 -9.94 -0.65
N ASP A 33 -18.99 -9.40 -1.31
CA ASP A 33 -19.03 -7.98 -1.66
C ASP A 33 -19.41 -7.12 -0.46
N GLU A 34 -20.35 -7.57 0.37
CA GLU A 34 -20.68 -6.92 1.64
C GLU A 34 -19.48 -6.95 2.61
N MET A 35 -18.77 -8.08 2.68
CA MET A 35 -17.54 -8.19 3.47
C MET A 35 -16.45 -7.23 3.00
N ARG A 36 -16.26 -7.08 1.68
CA ARG A 36 -15.27 -6.18 1.09
C ARG A 36 -15.57 -4.73 1.44
N GLU A 37 -16.80 -4.30 1.24
CA GLU A 37 -17.25 -2.95 1.58
C GLU A 37 -17.03 -2.66 3.06
N LYS A 38 -17.35 -3.61 3.94
CA LYS A 38 -17.12 -3.44 5.37
C LYS A 38 -15.64 -3.29 5.72
N LEU A 39 -14.77 -4.17 5.21
CA LEU A 39 -13.32 -4.10 5.46
C LEU A 39 -12.71 -2.83 4.87
N TYR A 40 -13.18 -2.41 3.70
CA TYR A 40 -12.73 -1.18 3.05
C TYR A 40 -13.04 0.04 3.91
N ASN A 41 -14.28 0.18 4.35
CA ASN A 41 -14.74 1.34 5.10
C ASN A 41 -14.28 1.35 6.56
N GLU A 42 -14.25 0.20 7.24
CA GLU A 42 -13.94 0.12 8.68
C GLU A 42 -12.44 -0.01 8.99
N LEU A 43 -11.65 -0.63 8.11
CA LEU A 43 -10.23 -0.89 8.35
C LEU A 43 -9.33 -0.14 7.38
N TRP A 44 -9.57 -0.30 6.08
CA TRP A 44 -8.65 0.20 5.07
C TRP A 44 -8.59 1.73 5.02
N ILE A 45 -9.74 2.39 4.88
CA ILE A 45 -9.80 3.86 4.80
C ILE A 45 -9.19 4.50 6.07
N PRO A 46 -9.58 4.14 7.30
CA PRO A 46 -9.01 4.74 8.51
C PRO A 46 -7.51 4.46 8.65
N ASN A 47 -7.04 3.24 8.36
CA ASN A 47 -5.63 2.92 8.47
C ASN A 47 -4.79 3.68 7.43
N SER A 48 -5.27 3.79 6.20
CA SER A 48 -4.60 4.54 5.13
C SER A 48 -4.54 6.04 5.46
N GLN A 49 -5.64 6.60 5.96
CA GLN A 49 -5.70 7.99 6.44
C GLN A 49 -4.81 8.26 7.65
N HIS A 50 -4.44 7.23 8.42
CA HIS A 50 -3.49 7.36 9.51
C HIS A 50 -2.03 7.22 9.03
N ALA A 51 -1.74 6.20 8.21
CA ALA A 51 -0.36 5.84 7.84
C ALA A 51 0.25 6.73 6.75
N LEU A 52 -0.51 7.08 5.71
CA LEU A 52 0.02 7.82 4.56
C LEU A 52 0.48 9.26 4.92
N PRO A 53 -0.23 10.02 5.78
CA PRO A 53 0.29 11.30 6.25
C PRO A 53 1.58 11.19 7.04
N ILE A 54 1.79 10.08 7.77
CA ILE A 54 3.03 9.84 8.51
C ILE A 54 4.19 9.65 7.52
N LEU A 55 3.98 8.90 6.44
CA LEU A 55 4.98 8.74 5.39
C LEU A 55 5.32 10.08 4.71
N GLU A 56 4.33 10.89 4.36
CA GLU A 56 4.60 12.22 3.81
C GLU A 56 5.37 13.11 4.79
N LYS A 57 5.01 13.07 6.07
CA LYS A 57 5.72 13.82 7.12
C LYS A 57 7.18 13.38 7.20
N LEU A 58 7.45 12.09 7.28
CA LEU A 58 8.82 11.55 7.36
C LEU A 58 9.64 11.89 6.11
N LEU A 59 9.04 11.82 4.93
CA LEU A 59 9.67 12.22 3.67
C LEU A 59 10.04 13.72 3.67
N LYS A 60 9.12 14.57 4.14
CA LYS A 60 9.36 16.02 4.28
C LYS A 60 10.44 16.32 5.31
N GLU A 61 10.44 15.64 6.45
CA GLU A 61 11.44 15.80 7.52
C GLU A 61 12.84 15.35 7.10
N ALA A 62 12.96 14.35 6.21
CA ALA A 62 14.24 13.95 5.65
C ALA A 62 14.87 15.05 4.78
N GLY A 63 14.05 15.83 4.06
CA GLY A 63 14.49 17.03 3.31
C GLY A 63 15.35 16.76 2.07
N THR A 64 15.69 15.50 1.79
CA THR A 64 16.54 15.10 0.64
C THR A 64 15.74 14.70 -0.60
N GLY A 65 14.41 14.62 -0.47
CA GLY A 65 13.53 14.02 -1.48
C GLY A 65 13.43 12.49 -1.41
N PHE A 66 14.15 11.87 -0.47
CA PHE A 66 14.15 10.45 -0.11
C PHE A 66 13.95 10.29 1.41
N PHE A 67 13.66 9.08 1.89
CA PHE A 67 13.53 8.79 3.33
C PHE A 67 14.89 8.72 4.03
N GLY A 68 15.97 8.40 3.30
CA GLY A 68 17.32 8.45 3.84
C GLY A 68 17.84 9.90 3.96
N LYS A 69 18.37 10.24 5.14
CA LYS A 69 18.92 11.57 5.43
C LYS A 69 20.22 11.88 4.68
N ASP A 70 20.98 10.84 4.32
CA ASP A 70 22.26 10.97 3.61
C ASP A 70 22.17 10.49 2.14
N GLY A 71 20.96 10.25 1.64
CA GLY A 71 20.71 9.77 0.28
C GLY A 71 19.80 8.54 0.24
N VAL A 72 19.80 7.84 -0.90
CA VAL A 72 18.93 6.68 -1.14
C VAL A 72 19.36 5.50 -0.28
N THR A 73 18.38 4.85 0.35
CA THR A 73 18.55 3.67 1.19
C THR A 73 17.60 2.56 0.77
N TRP A 74 17.78 1.36 1.32
CA TRP A 74 16.87 0.24 1.08
C TRP A 74 15.41 0.56 1.49
N VAL A 75 15.21 1.48 2.44
CA VAL A 75 13.89 1.95 2.89
C VAL A 75 13.13 2.60 1.75
N ASP A 76 13.80 3.36 0.89
CA ASP A 76 13.16 4.04 -0.23
C ASP A 76 12.51 3.04 -1.19
N PHE A 77 13.23 1.97 -1.53
CA PHE A 77 12.69 0.91 -2.39
C PHE A 77 11.55 0.15 -1.71
N ASN A 78 11.62 -0.08 -0.40
CA ASN A 78 10.53 -0.74 0.34
C ASN A 78 9.25 0.10 0.34
N VAL A 79 9.36 1.41 0.60
CA VAL A 79 8.21 2.32 0.56
C VAL A 79 7.66 2.45 -0.86
N VAL A 80 8.51 2.45 -1.88
CA VAL A 80 8.07 2.46 -3.28
C VAL A 80 7.27 1.22 -3.64
N GLU A 81 7.70 0.03 -3.23
CA GLU A 81 6.93 -1.20 -3.46
C GLU A 81 5.59 -1.15 -2.74
N TYR A 82 5.54 -0.63 -1.50
CA TYR A 82 4.29 -0.41 -0.79
C TYR A 82 3.34 0.55 -1.53
N ILE A 83 3.86 1.69 -2.02
CA ILE A 83 3.08 2.66 -2.81
C ILE A 83 2.60 2.04 -4.13
N ASN A 84 3.44 1.23 -4.78
CA ASN A 84 3.08 0.54 -6.02
C ASN A 84 1.96 -0.48 -5.82
N THR A 85 1.99 -1.25 -4.72
CA THR A 85 0.89 -2.14 -4.35
C THR A 85 -0.38 -1.36 -4.05
N LEU A 86 -0.27 -0.25 -3.30
CA LEU A 86 -1.41 0.61 -2.98
C LEU A 86 -2.05 1.21 -4.24
N GLU A 87 -1.26 1.67 -5.20
CA GLU A 87 -1.75 2.21 -6.47
C GLU A 87 -2.56 1.18 -7.28
N GLY A 88 -2.12 -0.09 -7.28
CA GLY A 88 -2.87 -1.17 -7.93
C GLY A 88 -4.15 -1.57 -7.18
N MET A 89 -4.18 -1.41 -5.86
CA MET A 89 -5.31 -1.81 -5.02
C MET A 89 -6.39 -0.73 -4.89
N ASP A 90 -5.99 0.49 -4.55
CA ASP A 90 -6.86 1.64 -4.28
C ASP A 90 -6.17 2.96 -4.71
N PRO A 91 -6.17 3.25 -6.03
CA PRO A 91 -5.53 4.46 -6.56
C PRO A 91 -6.21 5.73 -6.04
N GLU A 92 -7.51 5.69 -5.69
CA GLU A 92 -8.24 6.87 -5.21
C GLU A 92 -7.74 7.33 -3.84
N THR A 93 -7.43 6.39 -2.94
CA THR A 93 -6.80 6.71 -1.66
C THR A 93 -5.40 7.28 -1.85
N LEU A 94 -4.60 6.72 -2.76
CA LEU A 94 -3.24 7.21 -3.02
C LEU A 94 -3.21 8.60 -3.68
N ASN A 95 -4.16 8.90 -4.58
CA ASN A 95 -4.25 10.18 -5.29
C ASN A 95 -4.38 11.39 -4.36
N LYS A 96 -4.76 11.17 -3.10
CA LYS A 96 -4.81 12.21 -2.05
C LYS A 96 -3.42 12.60 -1.51
N TYR A 97 -2.37 11.85 -1.86
CA TYR A 97 -1.00 11.99 -1.36
C TYR A 97 0.02 12.14 -2.51
N PRO A 98 -0.04 13.26 -3.27
CA PRO A 98 0.79 13.45 -4.45
C PRO A 98 2.30 13.45 -4.16
N GLU A 99 2.72 13.78 -2.94
CA GLU A 99 4.15 13.73 -2.57
C GLU A 99 4.69 12.31 -2.59
N LEU A 100 3.87 11.31 -2.22
CA LEU A 100 4.25 9.89 -2.26
C LEU A 100 4.35 9.39 -3.70
N ILE A 101 3.47 9.86 -4.58
CA ILE A 101 3.51 9.56 -6.02
C ILE A 101 4.79 10.15 -6.65
N ASN A 102 5.09 11.41 -6.35
CA ASN A 102 6.31 12.07 -6.81
C ASN A 102 7.57 11.39 -6.27
N PHE A 103 7.56 10.97 -5.01
CA PHE A 103 8.64 10.19 -4.40
C PHE A 103 8.90 8.88 -5.16
N LYS A 104 7.84 8.12 -5.45
CA LYS A 104 7.95 6.89 -6.25
C LYS A 104 8.61 7.15 -7.60
N GLN A 105 8.18 8.20 -8.29
CA GLN A 105 8.75 8.57 -9.59
C GLN A 105 10.25 8.91 -9.47
N ARG A 106 10.64 9.71 -8.46
CA ARG A 106 12.06 10.05 -8.22
C ARG A 106 12.93 8.81 -8.02
N VAL A 107 12.45 7.82 -7.28
CA VAL A 107 13.18 6.56 -7.06
C VAL A 107 13.29 5.77 -8.37
N TYR A 108 12.20 5.65 -9.14
CA TYR A 108 12.22 4.94 -10.42
C TYR A 108 13.07 5.60 -11.50
N GLU A 109 13.31 6.91 -11.40
CA GLU A 109 14.19 7.66 -12.30
C GLU A 109 15.68 7.54 -11.95
N LEU A 110 16.03 6.90 -10.83
CA LEU A 110 17.43 6.66 -10.48
C LEU A 110 18.15 5.90 -11.61
N PRO A 111 19.27 6.43 -12.15
CA PRO A 111 19.94 5.85 -13.32
C PRO A 111 20.30 4.37 -13.15
N GLN A 112 20.57 3.94 -11.92
CA GLN A 112 20.96 2.57 -11.58
C GLN A 112 19.82 1.55 -11.72
N ILE A 113 18.56 1.98 -11.55
CA ILE A 113 17.40 1.08 -11.56
C ILE A 113 16.39 1.38 -12.67
N LYS A 114 16.49 2.54 -13.33
CA LYS A 114 15.54 2.97 -14.36
C LYS A 114 15.31 1.90 -15.44
N ASN A 115 16.38 1.34 -16.00
CA ASN A 115 16.27 0.28 -17.01
C ASN A 115 15.57 -0.98 -16.46
N TYR A 116 15.83 -1.35 -15.20
CA TYR A 116 15.13 -2.47 -14.58
C TYR A 116 13.64 -2.18 -14.39
N VAL A 117 13.28 -0.99 -13.92
CA VAL A 117 11.88 -0.60 -13.73
C VAL A 117 11.11 -0.60 -15.06
N GLU A 118 11.72 -0.13 -16.14
CA GLU A 118 11.10 -0.08 -17.47
C GLU A 118 10.94 -1.48 -18.10
N THR A 119 11.84 -2.42 -17.81
CA THR A 119 11.88 -3.74 -18.45
C THR A 119 11.37 -4.88 -17.58
N ARG A 120 11.17 -4.66 -16.27
CA ARG A 120 10.70 -5.72 -15.36
C ARG A 120 9.33 -6.21 -15.79
N LYS A 121 9.10 -7.52 -15.61
CA LYS A 121 7.78 -8.10 -15.80
C LYS A 121 6.85 -7.55 -14.73
N ILE A 122 5.74 -6.96 -15.15
CA ILE A 122 4.69 -6.53 -14.25
C ILE A 122 3.97 -7.79 -13.78
N SER A 123 4.22 -8.18 -12.54
CA SER A 123 3.42 -9.20 -11.89
C SER A 123 2.06 -8.58 -11.58
N PRO A 124 0.94 -9.25 -11.93
CA PRO A 124 -0.31 -8.89 -11.32
C PRO A 124 -0.13 -9.14 -9.82
N VAL A 125 -0.13 -8.04 -9.07
CA VAL A 125 -0.88 -8.01 -7.84
C VAL A 125 -2.32 -8.36 -8.26
#